data_AF-A0A3D2ETY4-F1
#
_entry.id   AF-A0A3D2ETY4-F1
#
_cell.length_a   1.000
_cell.length_b   1.000
_cell.length_c   1.000
_cell.angle_alpha   90.00
_cell.angle_beta   90.00
_cell.angle_gamma   90.00
#
_symmetry.space_group_name_H-M   'P 1'
#
loop_
_entity.id
_entity.type
_entity.pdbx_description
1 polymer ?
#
loop_
_entity_poly.entity_id
_entity_poly.type
_entity_poly.pdbx_seq_one_letter_code
_entity_poly.pdbx_strand_id
1 'polypeptide(L)'
;ATNNGDDPEQIVANWLAQFHALDIEDVQQHSYCRHTDEAARHMMRVACGLDSLVLGEPQILGQLKSSYSVAQQYDTVSSHLNRLFHQSFNTAKQVRTQTAIGESPVSVAFAAVSLARQIFSDFSQQTALLIGAGETIELVAKHLRESGVKQLMVANRTLERAEQLAMEFGAKAMLLSDIPEQLHNADIVISSTASQLPILGKGVVESALKQRKHRLMFMVDIAVPRDIEAEVDDLDDVYLYTVDDLKDVIEEGRRSRQEAARAAEEIIDGGVVEFLQKEKALDAVGTIREFRSKMETIRDTELAKAMANLEKGQDPEQVLQRLARDLSNKMMHGPTIYLKQASIEEQEQGAQTVQDIYELNK
;
A
#
# COMPACT_ATOMS: atom_id res chain seq x y z
N ALA A 1 21.97 0.60 23.02
CA ALA A 1 22.81 -0.35 23.77
C ALA A 1 21.90 -1.24 24.60
N THR A 2 21.56 -2.41 24.09
CA THR A 2 20.97 -3.52 24.84
C THR A 2 21.91 -4.69 24.63
N ASN A 3 22.69 -4.98 25.67
CA ASN A 3 23.77 -5.96 25.68
C ASN A 3 23.30 -7.21 26.46
N ASN A 4 22.12 -7.71 26.12
CA ASN A 4 21.60 -9.00 26.56
C ASN A 4 21.17 -9.75 25.30
N GLY A 5 21.63 -10.99 25.15
CA GLY A 5 21.29 -11.87 24.03
C GLY A 5 19.84 -12.38 24.07
N ASP A 6 18.89 -11.52 24.42
CA ASP A 6 17.46 -11.81 24.39
C ASP A 6 16.95 -11.68 22.95
N ASP A 7 16.18 -12.68 22.52
CA ASP A 7 15.54 -12.71 21.20
C ASP A 7 14.64 -11.48 21.01
N PRO A 8 14.85 -10.66 19.95
CA PRO A 8 14.01 -9.50 19.64
C PRO A 8 12.51 -9.82 19.61
N GLU A 9 12.15 -11.03 19.15
CA GLU A 9 10.76 -11.49 19.13
C GLU A 9 10.20 -11.62 20.55
N GLN A 10 10.97 -12.22 21.45
CA GLN A 10 10.59 -12.40 22.85
C GLN A 10 10.44 -11.07 23.58
N ILE A 11 11.29 -10.08 23.28
CA ILE A 11 11.21 -8.73 23.86
C ILE A 11 9.88 -8.07 23.48
N VAL A 12 9.51 -8.12 22.20
CA VAL A 12 8.26 -7.51 21.70
C VAL A 12 7.04 -8.26 22.22
N ALA A 13 7.07 -9.59 22.20
CA ALA A 13 5.99 -10.42 22.71
C ALA A 13 5.74 -10.19 24.22
N ASN A 14 6.81 -10.14 25.02
CA ASN A 14 6.71 -9.83 26.45
C ASN A 14 6.14 -8.44 26.70
N TRP A 15 6.55 -7.44 25.91
CA TRP A 15 5.99 -6.08 26.02
C TRP A 15 4.50 -6.05 25.66
N LEU A 16 4.08 -6.72 24.60
CA LEU A 16 2.67 -6.82 24.18
C LEU A 16 1.82 -7.51 25.26
N ALA A 17 2.28 -8.64 25.78
CA ALA A 17 1.61 -9.39 26.83
C ALA A 17 1.42 -8.53 28.09
N GLN A 18 2.47 -7.82 28.53
CA GLN A 18 2.40 -6.94 29.69
C GLN A 18 1.49 -5.73 29.47
N PHE A 19 1.58 -5.08 28.31
CA PHE A 19 0.81 -3.88 28.00
C PHE A 19 -0.70 -4.18 27.90
N HIS A 20 -1.07 -5.32 27.31
CA HIS A 20 -2.46 -5.74 27.15
C HIS A 20 -2.98 -6.65 28.27
N ALA A 21 -2.14 -6.99 29.26
CA ALA A 21 -2.44 -7.94 30.34
C ALA A 21 -2.94 -9.30 29.82
N LEU A 22 -2.25 -9.83 28.80
CA LEU A 22 -2.51 -11.13 28.19
C LEU A 22 -1.47 -12.16 28.61
N ASP A 23 -1.80 -13.44 28.46
CA ASP A 23 -0.80 -14.52 28.59
C ASP A 23 0.22 -14.42 27.44
N ILE A 24 1.50 -14.66 27.75
CA ILE A 24 2.56 -14.66 26.76
C ILE A 24 2.40 -15.81 25.76
N GLU A 25 1.89 -16.97 26.20
CA GLU A 25 1.64 -18.11 25.32
C GLU A 25 0.56 -17.78 24.28
N ASP A 26 -0.49 -17.06 24.69
CA ASP A 26 -1.54 -16.60 23.78
C ASP A 26 -1.01 -15.61 22.74
N VAL A 27 -0.18 -14.65 23.16
CA VAL A 27 0.44 -13.68 22.25
C VAL A 27 1.35 -14.40 21.24
N GLN A 28 2.17 -15.35 21.69
CA GLN A 28 3.08 -16.10 20.81
C GLN A 28 2.33 -16.98 19.81
N GLN A 29 1.26 -17.66 20.22
CA GLN A 29 0.47 -18.52 19.33
C GLN A 29 -0.25 -17.74 18.21
N HIS A 30 -0.55 -16.46 18.43
CA HIS A 30 -1.29 -15.61 17.49
C HIS A 30 -0.42 -14.55 16.81
N SER A 31 0.90 -14.60 17.02
CA SER A 31 1.86 -13.70 16.39
C SER A 31 2.61 -14.41 15.26
N TYR A 32 3.14 -13.64 14.33
CA TYR A 32 4.09 -14.13 13.33
C TYR A 32 5.26 -13.17 13.22
N CYS A 33 6.43 -13.72 12.91
CA CYS A 33 7.68 -12.98 12.80
C CYS A 33 8.22 -13.07 11.37
N ARG A 34 8.73 -11.94 10.88
CA ARG A 34 9.42 -11.81 9.59
C ARG A 34 10.73 -11.09 9.82
N HIS A 35 11.78 -11.50 9.13
CA HIS A 35 13.10 -10.92 9.25
C HIS A 35 13.55 -10.32 7.92
N THR A 36 14.44 -9.33 7.98
CA THR A 36 15.21 -8.82 6.83
C THR A 36 14.35 -8.52 5.58
N ASP A 37 14.63 -9.20 4.49
CA ASP A 37 13.96 -9.16 3.20
C ASP A 37 12.47 -9.53 3.30
N GLU A 38 12.13 -10.56 4.07
CA GLU A 38 10.74 -10.97 4.29
C GLU A 38 9.95 -9.94 5.10
N ALA A 39 10.59 -9.25 6.04
CA ALA A 39 9.97 -8.13 6.76
C ALA A 39 9.68 -6.94 5.84
N ALA A 40 10.66 -6.58 5.00
CA ALA A 40 10.51 -5.51 4.03
C ALA A 40 9.43 -5.84 2.99
N ARG A 41 9.46 -7.07 2.46
CA ARG A 41 8.44 -7.61 1.54
C ARG A 41 7.05 -7.54 2.16
N HIS A 42 6.90 -8.02 3.39
CA HIS A 42 5.61 -8.03 4.06
C HIS A 42 5.06 -6.60 4.25
N MET A 43 5.88 -5.66 4.70
CA MET A 43 5.47 -4.27 4.84
C MET A 43 5.03 -3.64 3.51
N MET A 44 5.74 -3.95 2.41
CA MET A 44 5.35 -3.50 1.07
C MET A 44 4.04 -4.15 0.59
N ARG A 45 3.85 -5.45 0.82
CA ARG A 45 2.58 -6.16 0.51
C ARG A 45 1.39 -5.56 1.25
N VAL A 46 1.55 -5.30 2.55
CA VAL A 46 0.54 -4.63 3.37
C VAL A 46 0.26 -3.23 2.83
N ALA A 47 1.30 -2.44 2.51
CA ALA A 47 1.12 -1.11 1.94
C ALA A 47 0.40 -1.11 0.57
N CYS A 48 0.53 -2.20 -0.20
CA CYS A 48 -0.16 -2.41 -1.46
C CYS A 48 -1.59 -2.98 -1.30
N GLY A 49 -2.00 -3.35 -0.08
CA GLY A 49 -3.31 -3.95 0.19
C GLY A 49 -3.45 -5.38 -0.34
N LEU A 50 -2.34 -6.10 -0.58
CA LEU A 50 -2.36 -7.48 -1.08
C LEU A 50 -2.76 -8.50 -0.02
N ASP A 51 -2.58 -8.16 1.26
CA ASP A 51 -2.96 -9.00 2.40
C ASP A 51 -4.34 -8.59 2.99
N SER A 52 -5.12 -7.77 2.28
CA SER A 52 -6.49 -7.40 2.66
C SER A 52 -7.53 -8.36 2.06
N LEU A 53 -8.66 -8.54 2.75
CA LEU A 53 -9.84 -9.24 2.23
C LEU A 53 -10.36 -8.60 0.93
N VAL A 54 -10.14 -7.29 0.76
CA VAL A 54 -10.40 -6.54 -0.46
C VAL A 54 -9.06 -6.05 -1.03
N LEU A 55 -8.59 -6.75 -2.07
CA LEU A 55 -7.33 -6.41 -2.76
C LEU A 55 -7.36 -4.96 -3.26
N GLY A 56 -6.35 -4.17 -2.88
CA GLY A 56 -6.14 -2.81 -3.38
C GLY A 56 -6.87 -1.68 -2.65
N GLU A 57 -7.49 -1.95 -1.49
CA GLU A 57 -8.15 -0.91 -0.70
C GLU A 57 -7.20 0.25 -0.36
N PRO A 58 -7.54 1.51 -0.68
CA PRO A 58 -6.68 2.66 -0.37
C PRO A 58 -6.46 2.92 1.13
N GLN A 59 -7.31 2.35 1.98
CA GLN A 59 -7.37 2.58 3.43
C GLN A 59 -6.09 2.11 4.12
N ILE A 60 -5.55 0.95 3.76
CA ILE A 60 -4.36 0.38 4.43
C ILE A 60 -3.12 1.25 4.23
N LEU A 61 -2.89 1.73 3.01
CA LEU A 61 -1.80 2.68 2.74
C LEU A 61 -1.98 3.99 3.52
N GLY A 62 -3.23 4.45 3.66
CA GLY A 62 -3.57 5.62 4.48
C GLY A 62 -3.21 5.41 5.95
N GLN A 63 -3.63 4.29 6.53
CA GLN A 63 -3.31 3.91 7.91
C GLN A 63 -1.80 3.82 8.13
N LEU A 64 -1.06 3.19 7.21
CA LEU A 64 0.40 3.08 7.31
C LEU A 64 1.09 4.46 7.31
N LYS A 65 0.61 5.40 6.49
CA LYS A 65 1.09 6.80 6.49
C LYS A 65 0.76 7.51 7.80
N SER A 66 -0.44 7.32 8.33
CA SER A 66 -0.83 7.89 9.62
C SER A 66 0.04 7.36 10.75
N SER A 67 0.28 6.05 10.81
CA SER A 67 1.19 5.43 11.80
C SER A 67 2.61 5.97 11.69
N TYR A 68 3.13 6.13 10.47
CA TYR A 68 4.43 6.74 10.23
C TYR A 68 4.50 8.21 10.71
N SER A 69 3.49 9.02 10.40
CA SER A 69 3.43 10.42 10.87
C SER A 69 3.39 10.52 12.39
N VAL A 70 2.62 9.65 13.07
CA VAL A 70 2.61 9.58 14.54
C VAL A 70 4.01 9.21 15.05
N ALA A 71 4.63 8.17 14.50
CA ALA A 71 5.95 7.73 14.96
C ALA A 71 7.03 8.82 14.75
N GLN A 72 6.95 9.60 13.67
CA GLN A 72 7.85 10.75 13.46
C GLN A 72 7.64 11.86 14.51
N GLN A 73 6.40 12.15 14.90
CA GLN A 73 6.11 13.16 15.93
C GLN A 73 6.70 12.82 17.29
N TYR A 74 6.86 11.52 17.59
CA TYR A 74 7.43 11.03 18.83
C TYR A 74 8.91 10.63 18.70
N ASP A 75 9.57 10.92 17.57
CA ASP A 75 10.98 10.59 17.30
C ASP A 75 11.33 9.09 17.52
N THR A 76 10.37 8.19 17.32
CA THR A 76 10.56 6.73 17.51
C THR A 76 10.99 6.00 16.24
N VAL A 77 11.02 6.69 15.10
CA VAL A 77 11.41 6.11 13.80
C VAL A 77 12.92 6.17 13.64
N SER A 78 13.57 5.01 13.65
CA SER A 78 15.00 4.91 13.32
C SER A 78 15.28 5.26 11.86
N SER A 79 16.53 5.60 11.53
CA SER A 79 16.91 5.92 10.15
C SER A 79 16.63 4.76 9.18
N HIS A 80 16.82 3.52 9.62
CA HIS A 80 16.51 2.31 8.87
C HIS A 80 15.01 2.19 8.60
N LEU A 81 14.19 2.30 9.65
CA LEU A 81 12.75 2.21 9.53
C LEU A 81 12.17 3.34 8.67
N ASN A 82 12.74 4.54 8.77
CA ASN A 82 12.36 5.69 7.95
C ASN A 82 12.52 5.40 6.45
N ARG A 83 13.66 4.79 6.05
CA ARG A 83 13.92 4.42 4.66
C ARG A 83 12.96 3.33 4.18
N LEU A 84 12.67 2.34 5.03
CA LEU A 84 11.73 1.27 4.71
C LEU A 84 10.31 1.81 4.49
N PHE A 85 9.82 2.75 5.32
CA PHE A 85 8.55 3.43 5.10
C PHE A 85 8.51 4.15 3.74
N HIS A 86 9.53 4.95 3.43
CA HIS A 86 9.60 5.66 2.15
C HIS A 86 9.64 4.72 0.95
N GLN A 87 10.43 3.65 1.01
CA GLN A 87 10.44 2.65 -0.06
C GLN A 87 9.06 1.99 -0.20
N SER A 88 8.43 1.61 0.91
CA SER A 88 7.09 1.01 0.89
C SER A 88 6.04 1.93 0.27
N PHE A 89 6.08 3.23 0.55
CA PHE A 89 5.17 4.20 -0.06
C PHE A 89 5.42 4.37 -1.56
N ASN A 90 6.69 4.35 -1.99
CA ASN A 90 7.04 4.44 -3.40
C ASN A 90 6.60 3.20 -4.18
N THR A 91 6.88 2.00 -3.63
CA THR A 91 6.45 0.72 -4.20
C THR A 91 4.92 0.65 -4.27
N ALA A 92 4.21 1.00 -3.20
CA ALA A 92 2.74 1.03 -3.21
C ALA A 92 2.18 2.01 -4.27
N LYS A 93 2.83 3.17 -4.45
CA LYS A 93 2.45 4.11 -5.52
C LYS A 93 2.68 3.49 -6.91
N GLN A 94 3.83 2.86 -7.14
CA GLN A 94 4.13 2.20 -8.41
C GLN A 94 3.14 1.08 -8.72
N VAL A 95 2.87 0.19 -7.76
CA VAL A 95 1.87 -0.88 -7.89
C VAL A 95 0.51 -0.30 -8.30
N ARG A 96 0.03 0.73 -7.62
CA ARG A 96 -1.27 1.35 -7.95
C ARG A 96 -1.31 2.05 -9.30
N THR A 97 -0.19 2.54 -9.80
CA THR A 97 -0.14 3.23 -11.11
C THR A 97 0.09 2.26 -12.27
N GLN A 98 0.78 1.15 -12.03
CA GLN A 98 1.24 0.24 -13.08
C GLN A 98 0.46 -1.09 -13.13
N THR A 99 -0.41 -1.34 -12.16
CA THR A 99 -1.22 -2.56 -12.10
C THR A 99 -2.69 -2.23 -11.90
N ALA A 100 -3.57 -3.16 -12.28
CA ALA A 100 -5.01 -3.03 -12.06
C ALA A 100 -5.44 -3.10 -10.58
N ILE A 101 -4.51 -3.27 -9.63
CA ILE A 101 -4.81 -3.15 -8.18
C ILE A 101 -5.18 -1.72 -7.79
N GLY A 102 -4.68 -0.73 -8.52
CA GLY A 102 -5.05 0.67 -8.28
C GLY A 102 -6.40 1.06 -8.85
N GLU A 103 -6.97 0.24 -9.75
CA GLU A 103 -8.33 0.43 -10.26
C GLU A 103 -9.31 0.04 -9.15
N SER A 104 -10.32 0.90 -8.91
CA SER A 104 -11.25 0.81 -7.78
C SER A 104 -11.73 -0.63 -7.51
N PRO A 105 -11.91 -1.01 -6.23
CA PRO A 105 -12.33 -2.37 -5.87
C PRO A 105 -13.57 -2.75 -6.68
N VAL A 106 -13.56 -3.97 -7.25
CA VAL A 106 -14.69 -4.58 -7.97
C VAL A 106 -15.81 -4.82 -6.96
N SER A 107 -16.51 -3.74 -6.62
CA SER A 107 -17.70 -3.74 -5.80
C SER A 107 -18.92 -3.94 -6.69
N VAL A 108 -20.03 -4.38 -6.10
CA VAL A 108 -21.32 -4.46 -6.79
C VAL A 108 -21.71 -3.08 -7.38
N ALA A 109 -21.38 -2.00 -6.66
CA ALA A 109 -21.56 -0.63 -7.13
C ALA A 109 -20.76 -0.33 -8.41
N PHE A 110 -19.47 -0.69 -8.43
CA PHE A 110 -18.62 -0.50 -9.61
C PHE A 110 -19.08 -1.35 -10.80
N ALA A 111 -19.47 -2.60 -10.56
CA ALA A 111 -19.99 -3.49 -11.60
C ALA A 111 -21.26 -2.92 -12.24
N ALA A 112 -22.19 -2.39 -11.43
CA ALA A 112 -23.41 -1.73 -11.92
C ALA A 112 -23.11 -0.54 -12.83
N VAL A 113 -22.18 0.33 -12.43
CA VAL A 113 -21.75 1.49 -13.24
C VAL A 113 -21.00 1.05 -14.51
N SER A 114 -20.22 -0.03 -14.43
CA SER A 114 -19.47 -0.57 -15.56
C SER A 114 -20.40 -1.17 -16.64
N LEU A 115 -21.46 -1.88 -16.24
CA LEU A 115 -22.48 -2.33 -17.18
C LEU A 115 -23.20 -1.15 -17.84
N ALA A 116 -23.54 -0.10 -17.07
CA ALA A 116 -24.15 1.10 -17.64
C ALA A 116 -23.28 1.74 -18.75
N ARG A 117 -21.94 1.67 -18.62
CA ARG A 117 -20.99 2.21 -19.62
C ARG A 117 -20.98 1.44 -20.93
N GLN A 118 -21.36 0.15 -20.90
CA GLN A 118 -21.47 -0.64 -22.13
C GLN A 118 -22.70 -0.22 -22.95
N ILE A 119 -23.72 0.34 -22.30
CA ILE A 119 -24.98 0.77 -22.92
C ILE A 119 -24.93 2.25 -23.31
N PHE A 120 -24.45 3.12 -22.43
CA PHE A 120 -24.37 4.56 -22.70
C PHE A 120 -22.92 5.01 -22.93
N SER A 121 -22.64 5.48 -24.15
CA SER A 121 -21.31 5.95 -24.55
C SER A 121 -20.90 7.29 -23.93
N ASP A 122 -21.86 8.16 -23.60
CA ASP A 122 -21.63 9.46 -22.96
C ASP A 122 -22.54 9.65 -21.75
N PHE A 123 -21.94 9.57 -20.56
CA PHE A 123 -22.61 9.72 -19.26
C PHE A 123 -22.96 11.17 -18.94
N SER A 124 -22.32 12.15 -19.60
CA SER A 124 -22.54 13.57 -19.31
C SER A 124 -23.94 14.07 -19.69
N GLN A 125 -24.63 13.31 -20.54
CA GLN A 125 -26.01 13.55 -20.98
C GLN A 125 -27.04 12.69 -20.25
N GLN A 126 -26.61 11.77 -19.38
CA GLN A 126 -27.52 10.85 -18.70
C GLN A 126 -27.94 11.39 -17.34
N THR A 127 -29.15 11.03 -16.94
CA THR A 127 -29.66 11.26 -15.59
C THR A 127 -29.77 9.93 -14.85
N ALA A 128 -29.19 9.85 -13.65
CA ALA A 128 -29.30 8.64 -12.82
C ALA A 128 -30.20 8.86 -11.61
N LEU A 129 -31.10 7.91 -11.36
CA LEU A 129 -31.94 7.80 -10.16
C LEU A 129 -31.39 6.68 -9.28
N LEU A 130 -31.09 7.04 -8.03
CA LEU A 130 -30.64 6.13 -7.00
C LEU A 130 -31.78 5.91 -6.01
N ILE A 131 -32.16 4.65 -5.79
CA ILE A 131 -33.24 4.27 -4.88
C ILE A 131 -32.61 3.63 -3.64
N GLY A 132 -32.73 4.32 -2.51
CA GLY A 132 -32.06 4.01 -1.25
C GLY A 132 -31.03 5.07 -0.86
N ALA A 133 -30.48 4.92 0.34
CA ALA A 133 -29.46 5.81 0.90
C ALA A 133 -28.50 5.03 1.82
N GLY A 134 -28.16 3.80 1.43
CA GLY A 134 -27.16 2.97 2.11
C GLY A 134 -25.78 3.10 1.47
N GLU A 135 -24.79 2.45 2.09
CA GLU A 135 -23.38 2.47 1.67
C GLU A 135 -23.18 2.08 0.19
N THR A 136 -23.91 1.07 -0.29
CA THR A 136 -23.85 0.67 -1.71
C THR A 136 -24.31 1.79 -2.64
N ILE A 137 -25.38 2.51 -2.30
CA ILE A 137 -25.89 3.62 -3.11
C ILE A 137 -24.93 4.82 -3.08
N GLU A 138 -24.32 5.07 -1.93
CA GLU A 138 -23.29 6.10 -1.79
C GLU A 138 -22.09 5.81 -2.71
N LEU A 139 -21.62 4.56 -2.72
CA LEU A 139 -20.52 4.14 -3.59
C LEU A 139 -20.91 4.20 -5.09
N VAL A 140 -22.15 3.83 -5.43
CA VAL A 140 -22.68 3.99 -6.80
C VAL A 140 -22.70 5.47 -7.19
N ALA A 141 -23.18 6.37 -6.32
CA ALA A 141 -23.24 7.80 -6.58
C ALA A 141 -21.85 8.37 -6.89
N LYS A 142 -20.85 7.98 -6.10
CA LYS A 142 -19.45 8.34 -6.30
C LYS A 142 -18.94 7.90 -7.66
N HIS A 143 -19.12 6.63 -8.02
CA HIS A 143 -18.65 6.10 -9.30
C HIS A 143 -19.36 6.70 -10.52
N LEU A 144 -20.66 7.02 -10.42
CA LEU A 144 -21.38 7.73 -11.48
C LEU A 144 -20.85 9.16 -11.66
N ARG A 145 -20.55 9.87 -10.56
CA ARG A 145 -19.93 11.21 -10.62
C ARG A 145 -18.54 11.17 -11.24
N GLU A 146 -17.68 10.26 -10.80
CA GLU A 146 -16.35 10.03 -11.39
C GLU A 146 -16.45 9.67 -12.87
N SER A 147 -17.53 8.99 -13.26
CA SER A 147 -17.82 8.63 -14.64
C SER A 147 -18.42 9.74 -15.50
N GLY A 148 -18.71 10.92 -14.92
CA GLY A 148 -19.15 12.11 -15.63
C GLY A 148 -20.66 12.35 -15.66
N VAL A 149 -21.47 11.59 -14.90
CA VAL A 149 -22.92 11.85 -14.79
C VAL A 149 -23.16 13.19 -14.12
N LYS A 150 -23.89 14.08 -14.79
CA LYS A 150 -24.17 15.44 -14.31
C LYS A 150 -25.43 15.55 -13.48
N GLN A 151 -26.46 14.76 -13.80
CA GLN A 151 -27.75 14.81 -13.12
C GLN A 151 -27.94 13.54 -12.30
N LEU A 152 -27.97 13.70 -10.98
CA LEU A 152 -28.27 12.63 -10.04
C LEU A 152 -29.55 12.97 -9.28
N MET A 153 -30.36 11.94 -9.04
CA MET A 153 -31.56 11.99 -8.21
C MET A 153 -31.46 10.88 -7.16
N VAL A 154 -31.82 11.18 -5.92
CA VAL A 154 -31.80 10.20 -4.81
C VAL A 154 -33.20 10.12 -4.22
N ALA A 155 -33.80 8.94 -4.27
CA ALA A 155 -35.08 8.65 -3.68
C ALA A 155 -34.90 7.74 -2.46
N ASN A 156 -35.47 8.11 -1.32
CA ASN A 156 -35.43 7.27 -0.13
C ASN A 156 -36.73 7.36 0.67
N ARG A 157 -36.97 6.36 1.53
CA ARG A 157 -38.17 6.32 2.39
C ARG A 157 -38.21 7.50 3.36
N THR A 158 -37.04 7.89 3.86
CA THR A 158 -36.86 9.05 4.73
C THR A 158 -36.17 10.15 3.94
N LEU A 159 -36.85 11.29 3.78
CA LEU A 159 -36.36 12.41 2.98
C LEU A 159 -35.00 12.93 3.46
N GLU A 160 -34.82 13.08 4.78
CA GLU A 160 -33.58 13.62 5.37
C GLU A 160 -32.34 12.80 4.97
N ARG A 161 -32.48 11.46 4.84
CA ARG A 161 -31.40 10.59 4.38
C ARG A 161 -31.09 10.76 2.90
N ALA A 162 -32.12 10.97 2.07
CA ALA A 162 -31.90 11.31 0.66
C ALA A 162 -31.22 12.68 0.53
N GLU A 163 -31.61 13.66 1.34
CA GLU A 163 -31.02 15.01 1.36
C GLU A 163 -29.55 14.99 1.78
N GLN A 164 -29.18 14.20 2.79
CA GLN A 164 -27.78 14.04 3.21
C GLN A 164 -26.91 13.54 2.06
N LEU A 165 -27.30 12.44 1.43
CA LEU A 165 -26.55 11.88 0.31
C LEU A 165 -26.57 12.83 -0.90
N ALA A 166 -27.71 13.46 -1.17
CA ALA A 166 -27.85 14.39 -2.28
C ALA A 166 -26.96 15.64 -2.10
N MET A 167 -26.78 16.13 -0.88
CA MET A 167 -25.90 17.26 -0.58
C MET A 167 -24.45 16.94 -0.91
N GLU A 168 -23.98 15.74 -0.56
CA GLU A 168 -22.60 15.30 -0.81
C GLU A 168 -22.29 15.22 -2.30
N PHE A 169 -23.22 14.69 -3.09
CA PHE A 169 -23.00 14.46 -4.52
C PHE A 169 -23.68 15.49 -5.42
N GLY A 170 -24.24 16.58 -4.89
CA GLY A 170 -24.98 17.60 -5.67
C GLY A 170 -26.17 17.02 -6.45
N ALA A 171 -26.89 16.06 -5.86
CA ALA A 171 -28.06 15.42 -6.45
C ALA A 171 -29.36 16.11 -6.01
N LYS A 172 -30.49 15.72 -6.62
CA LYS A 172 -31.84 16.12 -6.18
C LYS A 172 -32.43 15.03 -5.28
N ALA A 173 -32.79 15.36 -4.05
CA ALA A 173 -33.47 14.44 -3.13
C ALA A 173 -34.99 14.40 -3.38
N MET A 174 -35.60 13.25 -3.16
CA MET A 174 -37.05 13.03 -3.26
C MET A 174 -37.50 11.85 -2.37
N LEU A 175 -38.81 11.75 -2.12
CA LEU A 175 -39.39 10.58 -1.46
C LEU A 175 -39.62 9.44 -2.46
N LEU A 176 -39.68 8.20 -1.96
CA LEU A 176 -40.06 7.04 -2.80
C LEU A 176 -41.44 7.21 -3.46
N SER A 177 -42.36 7.90 -2.78
CA SER A 177 -43.71 8.21 -3.30
C SER A 177 -43.69 9.05 -4.57
N ASP A 178 -42.61 9.79 -4.81
CA ASP A 178 -42.50 10.75 -5.89
C ASP A 178 -41.88 10.10 -7.15
N ILE A 179 -41.39 8.86 -7.04
CA ILE A 179 -40.76 8.12 -8.13
C ILE A 179 -41.67 8.02 -9.37
N PRO A 180 -42.98 7.68 -9.26
CA PRO A 180 -43.84 7.57 -10.44
C PRO A 180 -43.91 8.84 -11.29
N GLU A 181 -43.77 10.02 -10.68
CA GLU A 181 -43.80 11.30 -11.39
C GLU A 181 -42.45 11.68 -11.98
N GLN A 182 -41.34 11.13 -11.50
CA GLN A 182 -39.99 11.54 -11.91
C GLN A 182 -39.24 10.48 -12.71
N LEU A 183 -39.67 9.22 -12.70
CA LEU A 183 -38.96 8.09 -13.31
C LEU A 183 -38.67 8.29 -14.81
N HIS A 184 -39.55 9.00 -15.52
CA HIS A 184 -39.39 9.29 -16.94
C HIS A 184 -38.17 10.19 -17.27
N ASN A 185 -37.56 10.82 -16.26
CA ASN A 185 -36.36 11.64 -16.42
C ASN A 185 -35.06 10.83 -16.26
N ALA A 186 -35.09 9.62 -15.69
CA ALA A 186 -33.89 8.84 -15.36
C ALA A 186 -33.54 7.86 -16.48
N ASP A 187 -32.35 7.93 -17.05
CA ASP A 187 -31.82 6.95 -18.01
C ASP A 187 -31.21 5.73 -17.31
N ILE A 188 -30.64 5.95 -16.12
CA ILE A 188 -30.02 4.94 -15.27
C ILE A 188 -30.80 4.89 -13.95
N VAL A 189 -31.23 3.71 -13.52
CA VAL A 189 -31.90 3.49 -12.23
C VAL A 189 -31.14 2.42 -11.46
N ILE A 190 -30.69 2.73 -10.25
CA ILE A 190 -29.98 1.75 -9.41
C ILE A 190 -30.67 1.70 -8.04
N SER A 191 -31.15 0.52 -7.65
CA SER A 191 -31.84 0.30 -6.38
C SER A 191 -31.04 -0.59 -5.44
N SER A 192 -31.04 -0.22 -4.16
CA SER A 192 -30.49 -1.01 -3.06
C SER A 192 -31.15 -0.57 -1.77
N THR A 193 -32.34 -1.10 -1.48
CA THR A 193 -33.04 -0.87 -0.22
C THR A 193 -33.18 -2.14 0.62
N ALA A 194 -33.74 -1.99 1.82
CA ALA A 194 -34.11 -3.10 2.70
C ALA A 194 -35.62 -3.37 2.68
N SER A 195 -36.30 -3.03 1.59
CA SER A 195 -37.74 -3.26 1.43
C SER A 195 -38.05 -4.76 1.36
N GLN A 196 -39.19 -5.17 1.91
CA GLN A 196 -39.70 -6.54 1.80
C GLN A 196 -40.60 -6.73 0.58
N LEU A 197 -41.05 -5.63 -0.02
CA LEU A 197 -41.88 -5.60 -1.22
C LEU A 197 -41.19 -4.75 -2.29
N PRO A 198 -41.36 -5.09 -3.58
CA PRO A 198 -40.87 -4.26 -4.66
C PRO A 198 -41.37 -2.82 -4.54
N ILE A 199 -40.45 -1.87 -4.68
CA ILE A 199 -40.72 -0.43 -4.70
C ILE A 199 -41.16 -0.01 -6.10
N LEU A 200 -40.61 -0.65 -7.13
CA LEU A 200 -40.89 -0.32 -8.52
C LEU A 200 -41.58 -1.47 -9.25
N GLY A 201 -42.85 -1.26 -9.60
CA GLY A 201 -43.64 -2.21 -10.35
C GLY A 201 -43.72 -1.92 -11.85
N LYS A 202 -44.07 -2.95 -12.63
CA LYS A 202 -44.14 -2.89 -14.10
C LYS A 202 -44.96 -1.72 -14.62
N GLY A 203 -46.14 -1.48 -14.04
CA GLY A 203 -47.03 -0.41 -14.50
C GLY A 203 -46.45 1.00 -14.35
N VAL A 204 -45.63 1.24 -13.33
CA VAL A 204 -44.94 2.53 -13.12
C VAL A 204 -43.86 2.72 -14.17
N VAL A 205 -43.06 1.68 -14.44
CA VAL A 205 -42.01 1.70 -15.47
C VAL A 205 -42.62 1.89 -16.86
N GLU A 206 -43.66 1.13 -17.20
CA GLU A 206 -44.36 1.24 -18.49
C GLU A 206 -44.91 2.65 -18.73
N SER A 207 -45.49 3.26 -17.69
CA SER A 207 -45.99 4.64 -17.76
C SER A 207 -44.87 5.65 -17.98
N ALA A 208 -43.70 5.45 -17.35
CA ALA A 208 -42.53 6.29 -17.54
C ALA A 208 -41.93 6.14 -18.95
N LEU A 209 -41.88 4.91 -19.50
CA LEU A 209 -41.44 4.62 -20.87
C LEU A 209 -42.30 5.35 -21.91
N LYS A 210 -43.64 5.35 -21.73
CA LYS A 210 -44.56 6.08 -22.61
C LYS A 210 -44.29 7.58 -22.59
N GLN A 211 -44.08 8.18 -21.40
CA GLN A 211 -43.79 9.61 -21.27
C GLN A 211 -42.45 10.01 -21.90
N ARG A 212 -41.43 9.16 -21.76
CA ARG A 212 -40.09 9.40 -22.34
C ARG A 212 -39.96 8.94 -23.80
N LYS A 213 -41.08 8.61 -24.47
CA LYS A 213 -41.13 8.18 -25.87
C LYS A 213 -40.26 6.95 -26.16
N HIS A 214 -40.30 5.96 -25.28
CA HIS A 214 -39.58 4.69 -25.44
C HIS A 214 -38.04 4.84 -25.54
N ARG A 215 -37.48 5.91 -24.98
CA ARG A 215 -36.02 6.00 -24.80
C ARG A 215 -35.59 4.97 -23.76
N LEU A 216 -34.56 4.19 -24.08
CA LEU A 216 -33.99 3.13 -23.25
C LEU A 216 -33.79 3.54 -21.79
N MET A 217 -34.07 2.60 -20.88
CA MET A 217 -33.83 2.72 -19.46
C MET A 217 -32.97 1.55 -18.98
N PHE A 218 -31.85 1.84 -18.35
CA PHE A 218 -31.00 0.84 -17.70
C PHE A 218 -31.32 0.78 -16.22
N MET A 219 -31.53 -0.41 -15.70
CA MET A 219 -31.94 -0.66 -14.33
C MET A 219 -31.06 -1.71 -13.69
N VAL A 220 -30.61 -1.47 -12.45
CA VAL A 220 -29.85 -2.45 -11.66
C VAL A 220 -30.48 -2.57 -10.28
N ASP A 221 -30.93 -3.78 -9.96
CA ASP A 221 -31.49 -4.14 -8.66
C ASP A 221 -30.47 -4.91 -7.82
N ILE A 222 -29.89 -4.23 -6.85
CA ILE A 222 -28.89 -4.79 -5.93
C ILE A 222 -29.58 -5.35 -4.66
N ALA A 223 -30.88 -5.10 -4.47
CA ALA A 223 -31.58 -5.45 -3.24
C ALA A 223 -31.94 -6.94 -3.15
N VAL A 224 -31.91 -7.46 -1.92
CA VAL A 224 -32.38 -8.81 -1.58
C VAL A 224 -33.21 -8.71 -0.29
N PRO A 225 -34.55 -8.86 -0.33
CA PRO A 225 -35.42 -9.09 -1.50
C PRO A 225 -35.41 -7.97 -2.55
N ARG A 226 -35.84 -8.27 -3.78
CA ARG A 226 -35.79 -7.37 -4.94
C ARG A 226 -36.63 -6.10 -4.75
N ASP A 227 -36.07 -4.96 -5.12
CA ASP A 227 -36.77 -3.67 -5.15
C ASP A 227 -37.58 -3.46 -6.44
N ILE A 228 -37.24 -4.18 -7.51
CA ILE A 228 -37.88 -4.05 -8.82
C ILE A 228 -38.60 -5.38 -9.15
N GLU A 229 -39.87 -5.28 -9.54
CA GLU A 229 -40.66 -6.41 -10.02
C GLU A 229 -39.96 -7.12 -11.18
N ALA A 230 -40.00 -8.46 -11.21
CA ALA A 230 -39.32 -9.23 -12.25
C ALA A 230 -39.94 -8.99 -13.64
N GLU A 231 -41.24 -8.73 -13.70
CA GLU A 231 -42.02 -8.49 -14.91
C GLU A 231 -41.66 -7.18 -15.62
N VAL A 232 -40.84 -6.33 -15.00
CA VAL A 232 -40.21 -5.15 -15.64
C VAL A 232 -39.24 -5.58 -16.75
N ASP A 233 -38.62 -6.75 -16.62
CA ASP A 233 -37.69 -7.31 -17.62
C ASP A 233 -38.37 -7.69 -18.94
N ASP A 234 -39.70 -7.87 -18.93
CA ASP A 234 -40.48 -8.13 -20.15
C ASP A 234 -40.66 -6.88 -21.04
N LEU A 235 -40.21 -5.71 -20.60
CA LEU A 235 -40.37 -4.44 -21.34
C LEU A 235 -39.20 -4.24 -22.30
N ASP A 236 -39.49 -4.17 -23.61
CA ASP A 236 -38.46 -4.10 -24.68
C ASP A 236 -37.45 -2.94 -24.52
N ASP A 237 -37.87 -1.83 -23.90
CA ASP A 237 -37.04 -0.62 -23.73
C ASP A 237 -36.31 -0.56 -22.38
N VAL A 238 -36.29 -1.67 -21.62
CA VAL A 238 -35.65 -1.77 -20.31
C VAL A 238 -34.57 -2.84 -20.32
N TYR A 239 -33.41 -2.50 -19.79
CA TYR A 239 -32.39 -3.50 -19.43
C TYR A 239 -32.35 -3.61 -17.92
N LEU A 240 -32.90 -4.70 -17.36
CA LEU A 240 -32.92 -4.94 -15.92
C LEU A 240 -31.87 -5.98 -15.53
N TYR A 241 -30.90 -5.56 -14.73
CA TYR A 241 -29.90 -6.44 -14.15
C TYR A 241 -30.14 -6.61 -12.66
N THR A 242 -29.82 -7.78 -12.14
CA THR A 242 -29.89 -8.10 -10.71
C THR A 242 -28.51 -8.29 -10.12
N VAL A 243 -28.43 -8.39 -8.79
CA VAL A 243 -27.18 -8.74 -8.09
C VAL A 243 -26.56 -10.04 -8.61
N ASP A 244 -27.36 -11.00 -9.10
CA ASP A 244 -26.85 -12.25 -9.65
C ASP A 244 -26.18 -12.03 -11.02
N ASP A 245 -26.74 -11.18 -11.88
CA ASP A 245 -26.15 -10.86 -13.19
C ASP A 245 -24.83 -10.07 -13.05
N LEU A 246 -24.70 -9.30 -11.96
CA LEU A 246 -23.46 -8.59 -11.63
C LEU A 246 -22.33 -9.56 -11.23
N LYS A 247 -22.63 -10.79 -10.80
CA LYS A 247 -21.60 -11.76 -10.38
C LYS A 247 -20.64 -12.11 -11.50
N ASP A 248 -21.11 -12.21 -12.74
CA ASP A 248 -20.25 -12.55 -13.88
C ASP A 248 -19.24 -11.44 -14.17
N VAL A 249 -19.67 -10.18 -14.09
CA VAL A 249 -18.79 -9.00 -14.21
C VAL A 249 -17.80 -8.94 -13.04
N ILE A 250 -18.24 -9.32 -11.84
CA ILE A 250 -17.38 -9.36 -10.65
C ILE A 250 -16.33 -10.49 -10.74
N GLU A 251 -16.70 -11.67 -11.25
CA GLU A 251 -15.79 -12.81 -11.44
C GLU A 251 -14.77 -12.57 -12.55
N GLU A 252 -15.14 -11.89 -13.64
CA GLU A 252 -14.18 -11.43 -14.65
C GLU A 252 -13.14 -10.47 -14.04
N GLY A 253 -13.58 -9.55 -13.18
CA GLY A 253 -12.70 -8.70 -12.37
C GLY A 253 -11.86 -9.48 -11.35
N ARG A 254 -12.31 -10.66 -10.88
CA ARG A 254 -11.56 -11.52 -9.95
C ARG A 254 -10.41 -12.26 -10.64
N ARG A 255 -10.57 -12.67 -11.89
CA ARG A 255 -9.49 -13.25 -12.70
C ARG A 255 -8.41 -12.21 -13.02
N SER A 256 -8.83 -11.00 -13.39
CA SER A 256 -7.93 -9.84 -13.54
C SER A 256 -7.14 -9.54 -12.25
N ARG A 257 -7.74 -9.75 -11.06
CA ARG A 257 -7.05 -9.57 -9.77
C ARG A 257 -5.90 -10.54 -9.53
N GLN A 258 -5.97 -11.80 -9.97
CA GLN A 258 -4.83 -12.72 -9.80
C GLN A 258 -3.65 -12.31 -10.66
N GLU A 259 -3.91 -11.84 -11.87
CA GLU A 259 -2.88 -11.33 -12.78
C GLU A 259 -2.30 -10.01 -12.26
N ALA A 260 -3.15 -9.11 -11.75
CA ALA A 260 -2.72 -7.86 -11.13
C ALA A 260 -1.92 -8.09 -9.84
N ALA A 261 -2.34 -9.03 -8.99
CA ALA A 261 -1.59 -9.46 -7.81
C ALA A 261 -0.20 -9.95 -8.20
N ARG A 262 -0.09 -10.79 -9.23
CA ARG A 262 1.22 -11.26 -9.71
C ARG A 262 2.11 -10.12 -10.20
N ALA A 263 1.55 -9.19 -10.98
CA ALA A 263 2.28 -8.00 -11.43
C ALA A 263 2.72 -7.12 -10.26
N ALA A 264 1.93 -7.01 -9.20
CA ALA A 264 2.32 -6.29 -8.00
C ALA A 264 3.41 -6.98 -7.21
N GLU A 265 3.38 -8.32 -7.09
CA GLU A 265 4.49 -9.07 -6.49
C GLU A 265 5.81 -8.78 -7.21
N GLU A 266 5.81 -8.75 -8.55
CA GLU A 266 7.02 -8.45 -9.34
C GLU A 266 7.57 -7.03 -9.03
N ILE A 267 6.68 -6.04 -8.86
CA ILE A 267 7.08 -4.68 -8.47
C ILE A 267 7.60 -4.64 -7.01
N ILE A 268 6.95 -5.38 -6.11
CA ILE A 268 7.35 -5.50 -4.71
C ILE A 268 8.73 -6.14 -4.61
N ASP A 269 8.97 -7.23 -5.33
CA ASP A 269 10.27 -7.89 -5.45
C ASP A 269 11.36 -6.89 -5.86
N GLY A 270 11.11 -6.11 -6.90
CA GLY A 270 12.01 -5.03 -7.33
C GLY A 270 12.26 -4.00 -6.23
N GLY A 271 11.21 -3.59 -5.52
CA GLY A 271 11.29 -2.64 -4.41
C GLY A 271 12.10 -3.16 -3.21
N VAL A 272 11.96 -4.44 -2.88
CA VAL A 272 12.75 -5.11 -1.83
C VAL A 272 14.22 -5.17 -2.22
N VAL A 273 14.53 -5.57 -3.45
CA VAL A 273 15.92 -5.60 -3.94
C VAL A 273 16.54 -4.21 -3.89
N GLU A 274 15.84 -3.17 -4.34
CA GLU A 274 16.31 -1.79 -4.31
C GLU A 274 16.59 -1.31 -2.87
N PHE A 275 15.70 -1.64 -1.93
CA PHE A 275 15.89 -1.33 -0.51
C PHE A 275 17.16 -1.98 0.05
N LEU A 276 17.30 -3.30 -0.13
CA LEU A 276 18.43 -4.05 0.40
C LEU A 276 19.76 -3.58 -0.19
N GLN A 277 19.79 -3.21 -1.47
CA GLN A 277 20.99 -2.63 -2.08
C GLN A 277 21.38 -1.28 -1.46
N LYS A 278 20.39 -0.41 -1.19
CA LYS A 278 20.63 0.87 -0.50
C LYS A 278 21.13 0.65 0.93
N GLU A 279 20.59 -0.33 1.66
CA GLU A 279 21.07 -0.68 3.00
C GLU A 279 22.54 -1.14 2.97
N LYS A 280 22.89 -2.06 2.07
CA LYS A 280 24.28 -2.53 1.92
C LYS A 280 25.26 -1.38 1.60
N ALA A 281 24.84 -0.42 0.76
CA ALA A 281 25.66 0.73 0.44
C ALA A 281 25.93 1.63 1.66
N LEU A 282 24.94 1.77 2.55
CA LEU A 282 25.08 2.56 3.78
C LEU A 282 25.95 1.87 4.83
N ASP A 283 25.86 0.54 4.97
CA ASP A 283 26.75 -0.24 5.85
C ASP A 283 28.22 -0.10 5.44
N ALA A 284 28.49 -0.05 4.14
CA ALA A 284 29.84 0.22 3.63
C ALA A 284 30.34 1.61 4.06
N VAL A 285 29.48 2.65 4.02
CA VAL A 285 29.86 4.01 4.46
C VAL A 285 30.18 4.05 5.96
N GLY A 286 29.40 3.36 6.80
CA GLY A 286 29.68 3.22 8.23
C GLY A 286 31.04 2.57 8.49
N THR A 287 31.28 1.44 7.82
CA THR A 287 32.56 0.71 7.89
C THR A 287 33.74 1.57 7.45
N ILE A 288 33.59 2.35 6.38
CA ILE A 288 34.63 3.29 5.90
C ILE A 288 34.92 4.37 6.95
N ARG A 289 33.89 4.91 7.62
CA ARG A 289 34.07 5.93 8.66
C ARG A 289 34.82 5.38 9.86
N GLU A 290 34.47 4.19 10.33
CA GLU A 290 35.16 3.52 11.42
C GLU A 290 36.61 3.19 11.07
N PHE A 291 36.85 2.68 9.85
CA PHE A 291 38.19 2.42 9.35
C PHE A 291 39.07 3.69 9.37
N ARG A 292 38.56 4.80 8.82
CA ARG A 292 39.29 6.09 8.82
C ARG A 292 39.57 6.60 10.23
N SER A 293 38.58 6.56 11.12
CA SER A 293 38.75 7.00 12.51
C SER A 293 39.80 6.18 13.25
N LYS A 294 39.86 4.87 13.00
CA LYS A 294 40.91 3.99 13.54
C LYS A 294 42.30 4.37 13.02
N MET A 295 42.43 4.68 11.73
CA MET A 295 43.72 5.13 11.15
C MET A 295 44.18 6.47 11.71
N GLU A 296 43.26 7.42 11.89
CA GLU A 296 43.54 8.72 12.52
C GLU A 296 43.99 8.56 13.98
N THR A 297 43.32 7.70 14.75
CA THR A 297 43.69 7.42 16.13
C THR A 297 45.11 6.84 16.25
N ILE A 298 45.49 5.93 15.34
CA ILE A 298 46.85 5.39 15.26
C ILE A 298 47.85 6.50 14.95
N ARG A 299 47.57 7.34 13.94
CA ARG A 299 48.43 8.47 13.56
C ARG A 299 48.65 9.41 14.74
N ASP A 300 47.58 9.86 15.40
CA ASP A 300 47.66 10.87 16.45
C ASP A 300 48.40 10.34 17.69
N THR A 301 48.21 9.06 18.00
CA THR A 301 48.94 8.38 19.10
C THR A 301 50.44 8.33 18.83
N GLU A 302 50.86 7.94 17.62
CA GLU A 302 52.28 7.85 17.29
C GLU A 302 52.92 9.24 17.12
N LEU A 303 52.19 10.20 16.56
CA LEU A 303 52.63 11.59 16.46
C LEU A 303 52.87 12.20 17.83
N ALA A 304 51.96 12.01 18.79
CA ALA A 304 52.13 12.51 20.16
C ALA A 304 53.39 11.94 20.84
N LYS A 305 53.69 10.65 20.62
CA LYS A 305 54.93 10.04 21.13
C LYS A 305 56.18 10.64 20.48
N ALA A 306 56.14 10.88 19.17
CA ALA A 306 57.24 11.51 18.45
C ALA A 306 57.48 12.94 18.96
N MET A 307 56.43 13.73 19.11
CA MET A 307 56.52 15.09 19.67
C MET A 307 57.12 15.09 21.09
N ALA A 308 56.65 14.22 21.97
CA ALA A 308 57.18 14.12 23.33
C ALA A 308 58.67 13.70 23.37
N ASN A 309 59.12 12.93 22.38
CA ASN A 309 60.53 12.54 22.25
C ASN A 309 61.41 13.69 21.73
N LEU A 310 60.89 14.50 20.80
CA LEU A 310 61.56 15.72 20.33
C LEU A 310 61.71 16.74 21.46
N GLU A 311 60.67 16.95 22.26
CA GLU A 311 60.70 17.85 23.42
C GLU A 311 61.75 17.43 24.47
N LYS A 312 62.02 16.12 24.56
CA LYS A 312 63.08 15.56 25.43
C LYS A 312 64.49 15.70 24.84
N GLY A 313 64.64 16.33 23.67
CA GLY A 313 65.93 16.57 23.02
C GLY A 313 66.50 15.35 22.29
N GLN A 314 65.67 14.36 21.93
CA GLN A 314 66.13 13.27 21.07
C GLN A 314 66.44 13.77 19.66
N ASP A 315 67.34 13.06 18.97
CA ASP A 315 67.72 13.36 17.60
C ASP A 315 66.50 13.37 16.66
N PRO A 316 66.19 14.50 15.99
CA PRO A 316 64.99 14.63 15.18
C PRO A 316 64.89 13.62 14.04
N GLU A 317 66.02 13.27 13.41
CA GLU A 317 66.05 12.33 12.29
C GLU A 317 65.65 10.93 12.75
N GLN A 318 66.21 10.47 13.88
CA GLN A 318 65.86 9.18 14.46
C GLN A 318 64.40 9.11 14.91
N VAL A 319 63.85 10.19 15.48
CA VAL A 319 62.45 10.24 15.92
C VAL A 319 61.50 10.16 14.73
N LEU A 320 61.78 10.87 13.64
CA LEU A 320 60.96 10.83 12.42
C LEU A 320 61.03 9.47 11.72
N GLN A 321 62.21 8.86 11.61
CA GLN A 321 62.36 7.51 11.06
C GLN A 321 61.57 6.48 11.88
N ARG A 322 61.59 6.63 13.22
CA ARG A 322 60.83 5.75 14.12
C ARG A 322 59.32 5.93 13.94
N LEU A 323 58.84 7.17 13.88
CA LEU A 323 57.43 7.48 13.62
C LEU A 323 56.94 6.83 12.31
N ALA A 324 57.69 7.01 11.22
CA ALA A 324 57.33 6.46 9.91
C ALA A 324 57.23 4.93 9.95
N ARG A 325 58.21 4.26 10.59
CA ARG A 325 58.22 2.80 10.73
C ARG A 325 57.06 2.29 11.60
N ASP A 326 56.84 2.91 12.76
CA ASP A 326 55.86 2.43 13.74
C ASP A 326 54.42 2.66 13.21
N LEU A 327 54.19 3.77 12.52
CA LEU A 327 52.92 4.06 11.84
C LEU A 327 52.65 3.06 10.70
N SER A 328 53.65 2.79 9.85
CA SER A 328 53.54 1.81 8.76
C SER A 328 53.23 0.40 9.29
N ASN A 329 53.96 -0.05 10.31
CA ASN A 329 53.76 -1.37 10.91
C ASN A 329 52.36 -1.52 11.53
N LYS A 330 51.87 -0.49 12.22
CA LYS A 330 50.55 -0.53 12.86
C LYS A 330 49.40 -0.51 11.86
N MET A 331 49.54 0.26 10.78
CA MET A 331 48.54 0.28 9.71
C MET A 331 48.52 -1.04 8.93
N MET A 332 49.68 -1.67 8.70
CA MET A 332 49.80 -2.93 7.95
C MET A 332 49.51 -4.19 8.78
N HIS A 333 49.47 -4.10 10.11
CA HIS A 333 49.28 -5.26 10.99
C HIS A 333 47.99 -6.04 10.69
N GLY A 334 46.85 -5.34 10.56
CA GLY A 334 45.54 -5.96 10.27
C GLY A 334 45.53 -6.72 8.94
N PRO A 335 45.83 -6.06 7.80
CA PRO A 335 45.93 -6.70 6.50
C PRO A 335 46.92 -7.88 6.46
N THR A 336 48.07 -7.77 7.15
CA THR A 336 49.08 -8.83 7.20
C THR A 336 48.58 -10.07 7.93
N ILE A 337 47.83 -9.92 9.03
CA ILE A 337 47.23 -11.04 9.75
C ILE A 337 46.14 -11.69 8.89
N TYR A 338 45.28 -10.88 8.27
CA TYR A 338 44.22 -11.37 7.41
C TYR A 338 44.77 -12.20 6.24
N LEU A 339 45.81 -11.71 5.54
CA LEU A 339 46.47 -12.45 4.47
C LEU A 339 47.07 -13.79 4.94
N LYS A 340 47.68 -13.82 6.12
CA LYS A 340 48.21 -15.06 6.70
C LYS A 340 47.11 -16.06 7.01
N GLN A 341 45.97 -15.61 7.53
CA GLN A 341 44.82 -16.47 7.83
C GLN A 341 44.13 -16.98 6.56
N ALA A 342 43.87 -16.09 5.60
CA ALA A 342 43.26 -16.46 4.31
C ALA A 342 44.11 -17.47 3.51
N SER A 343 45.45 -17.41 3.65
CA SER A 343 46.36 -18.39 3.04
C SER A 343 46.33 -19.77 3.72
N ILE A 344 45.98 -19.84 5.01
CA ILE A 344 45.87 -21.09 5.77
C ILE A 344 44.50 -21.75 5.53
N GLU A 345 43.46 -20.95 5.33
CA GLU A 345 42.07 -21.42 5.15
C GLU A 345 41.68 -21.66 3.68
N GLU A 346 42.64 -21.64 2.74
CA GLU A 346 42.42 -21.76 1.28
C GLU A 346 41.37 -20.78 0.71
N GLN A 347 41.22 -19.61 1.33
CA GLN A 347 40.29 -18.57 0.86
C GLN A 347 40.96 -17.70 -0.21
N GLU A 348 41.02 -18.18 -1.46
CA GLU A 348 41.58 -17.44 -2.61
C GLU A 348 40.97 -16.03 -2.76
N GLN A 349 39.68 -15.87 -2.45
CA GLN A 349 38.99 -14.57 -2.51
C GLN A 349 39.55 -13.54 -1.52
N GLY A 350 40.06 -13.97 -0.36
CA GLY A 350 40.64 -13.07 0.64
C GLY A 350 41.97 -12.47 0.17
N ALA A 351 42.83 -13.29 -0.45
CA ALA A 351 44.09 -12.82 -1.02
C ALA A 351 43.85 -11.85 -2.20
N GLN A 352 42.89 -12.17 -3.07
CA GLN A 352 42.51 -11.31 -4.20
C GLN A 352 42.00 -9.96 -3.74
N THR A 353 41.16 -9.93 -2.70
CA THR A 353 40.62 -8.68 -2.14
C THR A 353 41.72 -7.73 -1.66
N VAL A 354 42.76 -8.24 -1.01
CA VAL A 354 43.89 -7.41 -0.55
C VAL A 354 44.76 -6.94 -1.71
N GLN A 355 44.94 -7.78 -2.74
CA GLN A 355 45.62 -7.37 -3.97
C GLN A 355 44.91 -6.22 -4.67
N ASP A 356 43.58 -6.25 -4.71
CA ASP A 356 42.77 -5.19 -5.32
C ASP A 356 42.80 -3.90 -4.47
N ILE A 357 42.69 -4.00 -3.14
CA ILE A 357 42.74 -2.84 -2.23
C ILE A 357 44.07 -2.08 -2.31
N TYR A 358 45.19 -2.81 -2.41
CA TYR A 358 46.53 -2.22 -2.47
C TYR A 358 47.08 -2.09 -3.89
N GLU A 359 46.28 -2.41 -4.90
CA GLU A 359 46.64 -2.37 -6.32
C GLU A 359 47.94 -3.15 -6.64
N LEU A 360 48.18 -4.28 -5.99
CA LEU A 360 49.46 -5.02 -6.03
C LEU A 360 49.71 -5.74 -7.38
N ASN A 361 48.69 -5.87 -8.23
CA ASN A 361 48.74 -6.54 -9.53
C ASN A 361 48.75 -5.55 -10.72
N LYS A 362 49.07 -4.26 -10.48
CA LYS A 362 49.25 -3.28 -11.56
C LYS A 362 50.68 -3.24 -12.08
#